data_AF-C7Z074-F1
#
_entry.id   AF-C7Z074-F1
#
_cell.length_a   1.000
_cell.length_b   1.000
_cell.length_c   1.000
_cell.angle_alpha   90.00
_cell.angle_beta   90.00
_cell.angle_gamma   90.00
#
_symmetry.space_group_name_H-M   'P 1'
#
loop_
_entity.id
_entity.type
_entity.pdbx_description
1 polymer ?
#
loop_
_entity_poly.entity_id
_entity_poly.type
_entity_poly.pdbx_seq_one_letter_code
_entity_poly.pdbx_strand_id
1 'polypeptide(L)' 'RPLIPLGHPHSTSEDINYEGYRIPKGAGLHLNAFAVGHQEKRNHNPEMFNVMGRIQPHPSRA' A
#
# COMPACT_ATOMS: atom_id res chain seq x y z
N ARG A 1 8.96 4.13 -8.93
CA ARG A 1 8.26 5.23 -8.23
C ARG A 1 6.83 5.33 -8.78
N PRO A 2 5.79 5.41 -7.92
CA PRO A 2 4.40 5.44 -8.37
C PRO A 2 4.02 6.81 -8.96
N LEU A 3 3.19 6.81 -10.00
CA LEU A 3 2.66 8.04 -10.61
C LEU A 3 1.70 8.78 -9.66
N ILE A 4 0.94 8.03 -8.86
CA ILE A 4 -0.03 8.57 -7.88
C ILE A 4 0.34 8.02 -6.50
N PRO A 5 1.20 8.71 -5.73
CA PRO A 5 1.77 8.17 -4.48
C PRO A 5 0.76 8.03 -3.33
N LEU A 6 -0.34 8.79 -3.36
CA LEU A 6 -1.39 8.78 -2.32
C LEU A 6 -2.70 8.10 -2.75
N GLY A 7 -2.72 7.49 -3.94
CA GLY A 7 -3.92 6.90 -4.52
C GLY A 7 -5.02 7.93 -4.81
N HIS A 8 -6.21 7.43 -5.12
CA HIS A 8 -7.41 8.25 -5.20
C HIS A 8 -7.98 8.47 -3.79
N PRO A 9 -8.57 9.63 -3.50
CA PRO A 9 -9.26 9.85 -2.24
C PRO A 9 -10.42 8.87 -2.09
N HIS A 10 -10.53 8.27 -0.90
CA HIS A 10 -11.66 7.44 -0.49
C HIS A 10 -12.40 8.11 0.67
N SER A 11 -13.59 7.62 0.99
CA SER A 11 -14.34 8.01 2.18
C SER A 11 -14.89 6.78 2.89
N THR A 12 -14.93 6.80 4.21
CA THR A 12 -15.47 5.70 5.00
C THR A 12 -17.00 5.62 4.88
N SER A 13 -17.54 4.42 4.65
CA SER A 13 -18.99 4.18 4.61
C SER A 13 -19.64 4.14 5.99
N GLU A 14 -18.84 3.91 7.02
CA GLU A 14 -19.23 3.74 8.43
C GLU A 14 -18.07 4.12 9.36
N ASP A 15 -18.33 4.13 10.67
CA ASP A 15 -17.30 4.34 11.67
C ASP A 15 -16.35 3.12 11.74
N ILE A 16 -15.04 3.36 11.75
CA ILE A 16 -14.02 2.31 11.81
C ILE A 16 -13.19 2.50 13.09
N ASN A 17 -12.91 1.41 13.79
CA ASN A 17 -11.87 1.40 14.83
C ASN A 17 -10.61 0.74 14.26
N TYR A 18 -9.51 1.49 14.20
CA TYR A 18 -8.24 1.02 13.64
C TYR A 18 -7.08 1.46 14.52
N GLU A 19 -6.26 0.51 14.98
CA GLU A 19 -5.08 0.77 15.83
C GLU A 19 -5.40 1.65 17.07
N GLY A 20 -6.59 1.47 17.67
CA GLY A 20 -7.06 2.24 18.83
C GLY A 20 -7.67 3.61 18.49
N TYR A 21 -7.70 4.02 17.22
CA TYR A 21 -8.31 5.26 16.76
C TYR A 21 -9.72 5.00 16.21
N ARG A 22 -10.65 5.90 16.53
CA ARG A 22 -11.96 5.96 15.88
C ARG A 22 -11.90 6.89 14.67
N ILE A 23 -12.19 6.33 13.50
CA ILE A 23 -12.32 7.06 12.23
C ILE A 23 -13.81 7.17 11.93
N PRO A 24 -14.40 8.38 11.92
CA PRO A 24 -15.83 8.56 11.69
C PRO A 24 -16.25 8.15 10.28
N LYS A 25 -17.53 7.79 10.11
CA LYS A 25 -18.21 7.71 8.81
C LYS A 25 -18.05 9.02 8.04
N GLY A 26 -17.77 8.92 6.74
CA GLY A 26 -17.56 10.06 5.86
C GLY A 26 -16.14 10.63 5.89
N ALA A 27 -15.27 10.15 6.78
CA ALA A 27 -13.88 10.59 6.84
C ALA A 27 -13.14 10.31 5.54
N GLY A 28 -12.42 11.32 5.03
CA GLY A 28 -11.57 11.18 3.86
C GLY A 28 -10.32 10.36 4.15
N LEU A 29 -9.98 9.43 3.27
CA LEU A 29 -8.84 8.54 3.38
C LEU A 29 -7.96 8.65 2.14
N HIS A 30 -6.66 8.84 2.36
CA HIS A 30 -5.63 8.69 1.34
C HIS A 30 -4.76 7.48 1.68
N LEU A 31 -4.52 6.64 0.69
CA LEU A 31 -3.69 5.46 0.84
C LEU A 31 -2.27 5.81 0.40
N ASN A 32 -1.33 5.87 1.36
CA ASN A 32 0.07 6.18 1.06
C ASN A 32 0.78 4.98 0.41
N ALA A 33 0.46 4.73 -0.86
CA ALA A 33 1.04 3.67 -1.67
C ALA A 33 2.56 3.82 -1.82
N PHE A 34 3.07 5.06 -1.81
CA PHE A 34 4.50 5.31 -1.75
C PHE A 34 5.13 4.68 -0.51
N ALA A 35 4.63 5.02 0.68
CA ALA A 35 5.16 4.47 1.93
C ALA A 35 5.05 2.95 1.98
N VAL A 36 3.93 2.37 1.54
CA VAL A 36 3.74 0.91 1.46
C VAL A 36 4.80 0.25 0.56
N GLY A 37 5.08 0.81 -0.62
CA GLY A 37 6.09 0.30 -1.53
C GLY A 37 7.54 0.50 -1.07
N HIS A 38 7.78 1.44 -0.15
CA HIS A 38 9.10 1.75 0.42
C HIS A 38 9.31 1.20 1.82
N GLN A 39 8.44 0.30 2.30
CA GLN A 39 8.71 -0.42 3.54
C GLN A 39 9.86 -1.40 3.33
N GLU A 40 11.03 -1.11 3.90
CA GLU A 40 12.24 -1.94 3.76
C GLU A 40 12.03 -3.39 4.20
N LYS A 41 11.18 -3.61 5.22
CA LYS A 41 10.80 -4.95 5.68
C LYS A 41 10.17 -5.82 4.58
N ARG A 42 9.51 -5.20 3.60
CA ARG A 42 8.83 -5.88 2.48
C ARG A 42 9.62 -5.77 1.18
N ASN A 43 10.33 -4.67 0.96
CA ASN A 43 11.04 -4.38 -0.28
C ASN A 43 12.47 -3.93 0.04
N HIS A 44 13.43 -4.83 -0.11
CA HIS A 44 14.83 -4.55 0.21
C HIS A 44 15.40 -3.49 -0.75
N ASN A 45 16.02 -2.45 -0.19
CA ASN A 45 16.54 -1.29 -0.92
C ASN A 45 15.50 -0.66 -1.87
N PRO A 46 14.40 -0.11 -1.32
CA PRO A 46 13.22 0.27 -2.09
C PRO A 46 13.43 1.44 -3.05
N GLU A 47 14.47 2.24 -2.85
CA GLU A 47 14.87 3.33 -3.76
C GLU A 47 15.47 2.79 -5.07
N MET A 48 15.94 1.54 -5.08
CA MET A 48 16.49 0.91 -6.28
C MET A 48 15.43 0.13 -7.06
N PHE A 49 15.51 0.26 -8.39
CA PHE A 49 14.69 -0.56 -9.28
C PHE A 49 15.30 -1.96 -9.39
N ASN A 50 14.70 -2.93 -8.69
CA ASN A 50 15.09 -4.34 -8.76
C ASN A 50 13.97 -5.16 -9.43
N VAL A 51 14.22 -5.64 -10.66
CA VAL A 51 13.27 -6.48 -11.40
C VAL A 51 13.19 -7.87 -10.79
N MET A 52 14.33 -8.45 -10.40
CA MET A 52 14.40 -9.84 -9.93
C MET A 52 13.68 -10.05 -8.60
N GLY A 53 13.70 -9.05 -7.71
CA GLY A 53 12.97 -9.10 -6.43
C GLY A 53 11.45 -8.94 -6.55
N ARG A 54 10.91 -8.65 -7.75
CA ARG A 54 9.47 -8.39 -7.97
C ARG A 54 8.76 -9.49 -8.77
N ILE A 55 9.51 -10.43 -9.34
CA ILE A 55 8.94 -11.56 -10.07
C ILE A 55 8.69 -12.67 -9.06
N GLN A 56 7.42 -12.91 -8.72
CA GLN A 56 7.04 -14.17 -8.08
C GLN A 56 7.07 -15.25 -9.17
N PRO A 57 7.71 -16.41 -8.93
CA PRO A 57 7.66 -17.50 -9.89
C PRO A 57 6.19 -17.89 -10.10
N HIS A 58 5.78 -17.98 -11.37
CA HIS A 58 4.48 -18.57 -11.71
C HIS A 58 4.51 -20.03 -11.24
N PRO A 59 3.54 -20.50 -10.43
CA PRO A 59 3.51 -21.90 -10.06
C PRO A 59 3.38 -22.72 -11.36
N SER A 60 4.38 -23.54 -11.67
CA SER A 60 4.28 -24.47 -12.78
C SER A 60 3.04 -25.34 -12.53
N ARG A 61 2.10 -25.35 -13.47
CA ARG A 61 1.05 -26.37 -13.47
C ARG A 61 1.73 -27.73 -13.49
N ALA A 62 1.61 -28.47 -12.40
CA ALA A 62 1.85 -29.91 -12.36
C ALA A 62 0.70 -30.64 -13.08
#